data_AF-A0A8S1F810-F1
#
_entry.id   AF-A0A8S1F810-F1
#
_cell.length_a   1.000
_cell.length_b   1.000
_cell.length_c   1.000
_cell.angle_alpha   90.00
_cell.angle_beta   90.00
_cell.angle_gamma   90.00
#
_symmetry.space_group_name_H-M   'P 1'
#
loop_
_entity.id
_entity.type
_entity.pdbx_description
1 polymer ?
#
loop_
_entity_poly.entity_id
_entity_poly.type
_entity_poly.pdbx_seq_one_letter_code
_entity_poly.pdbx_strand_id
1 'polypeptide(L)'
;MSSIPKIVNAPKKIGGAGPSKRRSPSTSLSLNAAERAELKKLTALLPSGPRSGDASKVVMQAATYIQQLAATVQARVKNGTLPAEMLQSLPPAFHSVRSTRIQKKRKSIEKKR
;
A
#
# COMPACT_ATOMS: atom_id res chain seq x y z
N MET A 1 -36.64 9.13 -62.81
CA MET A 1 -36.18 7.73 -62.83
C MET A 1 -35.11 7.57 -61.75
N SER A 2 -35.24 6.53 -60.93
CA SER A 2 -34.42 6.22 -59.75
C SER A 2 -33.01 5.74 -60.12
N SER A 3 -32.00 6.07 -59.32
CA SER A 3 -30.73 5.33 -59.29
C SER A 3 -30.10 5.39 -57.89
N ILE A 4 -30.19 4.26 -57.19
CA ILE A 4 -29.57 3.98 -55.89
C ILE A 4 -28.23 3.27 -56.16
N PRO A 5 -27.09 3.70 -55.61
CA PRO A 5 -25.89 2.86 -55.62
C PRO A 5 -25.94 1.84 -54.47
N LYS A 6 -25.70 0.57 -54.83
CA LYS A 6 -25.61 -0.61 -53.95
C LYS A 6 -24.44 -0.49 -52.96
N ILE A 7 -24.73 -0.63 -51.68
CA ILE A 7 -23.74 -0.79 -50.60
C ILE A 7 -23.25 -2.24 -50.63
N VAL A 8 -21.96 -2.46 -50.93
CA VAL A 8 -21.29 -3.75 -50.75
C VAL A 8 -20.66 -3.77 -49.36
N ASN A 9 -21.25 -4.53 -48.45
CA ASN A 9 -20.65 -4.86 -47.16
C ASN A 9 -19.66 -6.02 -47.35
N ALA A 10 -18.37 -5.76 -47.15
CA ALA A 10 -17.35 -6.80 -46.97
C ALA A 10 -16.93 -6.87 -45.50
N PRO A 11 -16.86 -8.05 -44.86
CA PRO A 11 -16.46 -8.19 -43.47
C PRO A 11 -14.93 -8.18 -43.37
N LYS A 12 -14.34 -7.14 -42.78
CA LYS A 12 -12.90 -7.08 -42.51
C LYS A 12 -12.61 -7.27 -41.01
N LYS A 13 -12.25 -8.52 -40.71
CA LYS A 13 -11.40 -9.04 -39.61
C LYS A 13 -11.32 -8.18 -38.33
N ILE A 14 -11.98 -8.69 -37.30
CA ILE A 14 -11.78 -8.31 -35.89
C ILE A 14 -10.39 -8.84 -35.48
N GLY A 15 -9.36 -8.02 -35.66
CA GLY A 15 -8.03 -8.29 -35.10
C GLY A 15 -8.12 -8.17 -33.59
N GLY A 16 -7.86 -9.27 -32.87
CA GLY A 16 -7.91 -9.33 -31.42
C GLY A 16 -6.99 -8.28 -30.80
N ALA A 17 -7.61 -7.26 -30.20
CA ALA A 17 -6.94 -6.35 -29.29
C ALA A 17 -6.58 -7.13 -28.03
N GLY A 18 -5.38 -7.69 -28.00
CA GLY A 18 -4.77 -8.16 -26.76
C GLY A 18 -4.75 -7.00 -25.76
N PRO A 19 -4.88 -7.28 -24.44
CA PRO A 19 -4.90 -6.24 -23.42
C PRO A 19 -3.60 -5.45 -23.52
N SER A 20 -3.72 -4.22 -24.01
CA SER A 20 -2.64 -3.25 -24.02
C SER A 20 -2.16 -3.14 -22.57
N LYS A 21 -0.97 -3.67 -22.29
CA LYS A 21 -0.26 -3.41 -21.05
C LYS A 21 -0.06 -1.91 -21.01
N ARG A 22 -1.02 -1.19 -20.43
CA ARG A 22 -0.86 0.19 -20.00
C ARG A 22 0.38 0.18 -19.13
N ARG A 23 1.52 0.59 -19.69
CA ARG A 23 2.66 1.02 -18.90
C ARG A 23 2.09 2.15 -18.06
N SER A 24 1.76 1.84 -16.81
CA SER A 24 1.51 2.85 -15.80
C SER A 24 2.64 3.86 -15.93
N PRO A 25 2.36 5.16 -16.09
CA PRO A 25 3.42 6.15 -16.10
C PRO A 25 4.18 5.94 -14.80
N SER A 26 5.43 5.46 -14.88
CA SER A 26 6.31 5.53 -13.74
C SER A 26 6.54 7.01 -13.54
N THR A 27 5.79 7.61 -12.63
CA THR A 27 6.17 8.88 -12.03
C THR A 27 7.49 8.60 -11.35
N SER A 28 8.59 8.69 -12.11
CA SER A 28 9.92 8.84 -11.56
C SER A 28 9.88 10.19 -10.87
N LEU A 29 9.43 10.19 -9.61
CA LEU A 29 9.44 11.35 -8.75
C LEU A 29 10.91 11.75 -8.64
N SER A 30 11.26 12.83 -9.36
CA SER A 30 12.60 13.38 -9.32
C SER A 30 12.77 14.08 -7.98
N LEU A 31 13.26 13.35 -6.99
CA LEU A 31 13.53 13.90 -5.67
C LEU A 31 14.68 14.90 -5.73
N ASN A 32 14.49 16.05 -5.10
CA ASN A 32 15.55 17.03 -4.93
C ASN A 32 16.63 16.50 -3.94
N ALA A 33 17.70 17.27 -3.73
CA ALA A 33 18.80 16.84 -2.85
C ALA A 33 18.37 16.70 -1.39
N ALA A 34 17.52 17.62 -0.90
CA ALA A 34 17.01 17.60 0.47
C ALA A 34 16.08 16.40 0.71
N GLU A 35 15.14 16.14 -0.19
CA GLU A 35 14.23 14.99 -0.14
C GLU A 35 15.00 13.66 -0.14
N ARG A 36 16.06 13.55 -0.95
CA ARG A 36 16.93 12.36 -0.93
C ARG A 36 17.69 12.20 0.37
N ALA A 37 18.14 13.30 0.99
CA ALA A 37 18.79 13.26 2.28
C ALA A 37 17.82 12.82 3.39
N GLU A 38 16.60 13.35 3.40
CA GLU A 38 15.55 12.94 4.34
C GLU A 38 15.13 11.49 4.12
N LEU A 39 15.03 11.02 2.87
CA LEU A 39 14.72 9.62 2.58
C LEU A 39 15.79 8.66 3.11
N LYS A 40 17.08 9.05 3.05
CA LYS A 40 18.18 8.29 3.63
C LYS A 40 18.09 8.23 5.17
N LYS A 41 17.81 9.37 5.82
CA LYS A 41 17.58 9.42 7.27
C LYS A 41 16.41 8.53 7.67
N LEU A 42 15.29 8.62 6.94
CA LEU A 42 14.11 7.81 7.18
C LEU A 42 14.41 6.32 7.06
N THR A 43 15.18 5.92 6.04
CA THR A 43 15.60 4.53 5.84
C THR A 43 16.42 3.99 7.02
N ALA A 44 17.29 4.82 7.63
CA ALA A 44 18.10 4.41 8.77
C ALA A 44 17.29 4.19 10.07
N LEU A 45 16.10 4.79 10.17
CA LEU A 45 15.19 4.60 11.31
C LEU A 45 14.32 3.35 11.20
N LEU A 46 14.28 2.69 10.03
CA LEU A 46 13.47 1.51 9.80
C LEU A 46 14.21 0.24 10.23
N PRO A 47 13.56 -0.69 10.95
CA PRO A 47 14.19 -1.92 11.42
C PRO A 47 14.64 -2.85 10.28
N SER A 48 14.04 -2.72 9.10
CA SER A 48 14.46 -3.38 7.88
C SER A 48 14.44 -2.37 6.75
N GLY A 49 15.53 -1.61 6.56
CA GLY A 49 15.64 -0.67 5.45
C GLY A 49 15.34 -1.39 4.12
N PRO A 50 14.45 -0.84 3.26
CA PRO A 50 14.16 -1.47 1.99
C PRO A 50 15.45 -1.54 1.17
N ARG A 51 15.77 -2.74 0.66
CA ARG A 51 16.97 -2.97 -0.17
C ARG A 51 16.92 -2.20 -1.50
N SER A 52 15.73 -1.77 -1.90
CA SER A 52 15.46 -0.98 -3.09
C SER A 52 15.25 0.47 -2.65
N GLY A 53 16.07 1.38 -3.18
CA GLY A 53 15.97 2.83 -2.94
C GLY A 53 14.72 3.51 -3.53
N ASP A 54 13.63 2.75 -3.66
CA ASP A 54 12.33 3.24 -4.10
C ASP A 54 11.67 4.04 -2.96
N ALA A 55 11.55 5.34 -3.17
CA ALA A 55 11.03 6.27 -2.18
C ALA A 55 9.63 5.90 -1.70
N SER A 56 8.76 5.41 -2.59
CA SER A 56 7.39 5.04 -2.25
C SER A 56 7.37 3.89 -1.25
N LYS A 57 8.26 2.91 -1.40
CA LYS A 57 8.37 1.77 -0.49
C LYS A 57 8.90 2.19 0.87
N VAL A 58 9.92 3.04 0.92
CA VAL A 58 10.46 3.59 2.19
C VAL A 58 9.36 4.30 2.95
N VAL A 59 8.60 5.19 2.29
CA VAL A 59 7.53 5.96 2.93
C VAL A 59 6.40 5.05 3.41
N MET A 60 5.95 4.11 2.59
CA MET A 60 4.89 3.16 2.97
C MET A 60 5.31 2.26 4.14
N GLN A 61 6.56 1.81 4.14
CA GLN A 61 7.11 1.02 5.24
C GLN A 61 7.23 1.84 6.52
N ALA A 62 7.67 3.09 6.42
CA ALA A 62 7.73 4.01 7.55
C ALA A 62 6.34 4.26 8.16
N ALA A 63 5.33 4.52 7.32
CA ALA A 63 3.95 4.67 7.77
C ALA A 63 3.46 3.44 8.55
N THR A 64 3.76 2.25 8.04
CA THR A 64 3.42 0.99 8.71
C THR A 64 4.14 0.85 10.06
N TYR A 65 5.43 1.19 10.11
CA TYR A 65 6.21 1.08 11.34
C TYR A 65 5.73 2.06 12.42
N ILE A 66 5.35 3.28 12.05
CA ILE A 66 4.72 4.26 12.97
C ILE A 66 3.45 3.68 13.60
N GLN A 67 2.58 3.05 12.80
CA GLN A 67 1.37 2.41 13.31
C GLN A 67 1.67 1.27 14.30
N GLN A 68 2.71 0.47 14.02
CA GLN A 68 3.13 -0.62 14.91
C GLN A 68 3.68 -0.09 16.24
N LEU A 69 4.50 0.98 16.20
CA LEU A 69 4.99 1.63 17.41
C LEU A 69 3.84 2.16 18.27
N ALA A 70 2.90 2.90 17.66
CA ALA A 70 1.72 3.39 18.34
C ALA A 70 0.90 2.25 18.99
N ALA A 71 0.62 1.18 18.24
CA ALA A 71 -0.09 0.02 18.76
C ALA A 71 0.66 -0.67 19.92
N THR A 72 1.99 -0.71 19.85
CA THR A 72 2.83 -1.27 20.91
C THR A 72 2.77 -0.43 22.18
N VAL A 73 2.86 0.89 22.06
CA VAL A 73 2.72 1.82 23.19
C VAL A 73 1.35 1.63 23.84
N GLN A 74 0.26 1.61 23.05
CA GLN A 74 -1.09 1.34 23.57
C GLN A 74 -1.20 0.01 24.30
N ALA A 75 -0.68 -1.07 23.71
CA ALA A 75 -0.71 -2.39 24.33
C ALA A 75 0.06 -2.40 25.66
N ARG A 76 1.23 -1.74 25.70
CA ARG A 76 2.04 -1.66 26.92
C ARG A 76 1.40 -0.81 28.01
N VAL A 77 0.72 0.28 27.66
CA VAL A 77 -0.07 1.09 28.60
C VAL A 77 -1.23 0.27 29.16
N LYS A 78 -1.99 -0.41 28.28
CA LYS A 78 -3.09 -1.29 28.70
C LYS A 78 -2.62 -2.43 29.62
N ASN A 79 -1.43 -2.96 29.37
CA ASN A 79 -0.81 -4.00 30.18
C ASN A 79 -0.15 -3.45 31.46
N GLY A 80 -0.19 -2.14 31.72
CA GLY A 80 0.41 -1.52 32.90
C GLY A 80 1.94 -1.43 32.89
N THR A 81 2.58 -1.76 31.76
CA THR A 81 4.05 -1.70 31.60
C THR A 81 4.56 -0.35 31.14
N LEU A 82 3.66 0.58 30.80
CA LEU A 82 3.92 1.99 30.53
C LEU A 82 2.84 2.86 31.18
N PRO A 83 3.15 4.10 31.60
CA PRO A 83 2.17 5.01 32.20
C PRO A 83 1.16 5.52 31.17
N ALA A 84 -0.07 5.81 31.62
CA ALA A 84 -1.17 6.25 30.77
C ALA A 84 -0.89 7.57 30.03
N GLU A 85 -0.12 8.47 30.66
CA GLU A 85 0.30 9.75 30.08
C GLU A 85 1.09 9.58 28.77
N MET A 86 1.71 8.41 28.53
CA MET A 86 2.38 8.12 27.27
C MET A 86 1.44 8.17 26.07
N LEU A 87 0.15 7.90 26.26
CA LEU A 87 -0.83 8.01 25.17
C LEU A 87 -1.06 9.47 24.74
N GLN A 88 -0.98 10.41 25.68
CA GLN A 88 -1.15 11.84 25.40
C GLN A 88 0.01 12.40 24.58
N SER A 89 1.20 11.79 24.68
CA SER A 89 2.37 12.14 23.87
C SER A 89 2.28 11.69 22.40
N LEU A 90 1.38 10.74 22.10
CA LEU A 90 1.15 10.29 20.74
C LEU A 90 0.27 11.30 19.99
N PRO A 91 0.47 11.45 18.67
CA PRO A 91 -0.45 12.24 17.85
C PRO A 91 -1.90 11.73 18.01
N PRO A 92 -2.92 12.61 17.97
CA PRO A 92 -4.32 12.25 18.20
C PRO A 92 -4.84 11.10 17.33
N ALA A 93 -4.32 10.99 16.09
CA ALA A 93 -4.64 9.90 15.17
C ALA A 93 -4.31 8.50 15.72
N PHE A 94 -3.48 8.41 16.76
CA PHE A 94 -2.99 7.18 17.36
C PHE A 94 -3.47 6.97 18.79
N HIS A 95 -4.51 7.67 19.26
CA HIS A 95 -5.07 7.44 20.60
C HIS A 95 -5.99 6.21 20.67
N SER A 96 -6.51 5.75 19.53
CA SER A 96 -7.36 4.56 19.44
C SER A 96 -6.98 3.75 18.20
N VAL A 97 -6.10 2.77 18.34
CA VAL A 97 -5.84 1.87 17.20
C VAL A 97 -6.95 0.83 17.22
N ARG A 98 -7.95 0.99 16.35
CA ARG A 98 -8.92 -0.08 16.08
C ARG A 98 -8.13 -1.26 15.54
N SER A 99 -7.90 -2.25 16.41
CA SER A 99 -7.12 -3.45 16.10
C SER A 99 -7.76 -4.18 14.91
N THR A 100 -7.27 -3.92 13.70
CA THR A 100 -7.53 -4.76 12.53
C THR A 100 -6.64 -6.00 12.64
N ARG A 101 -6.74 -6.72 13.76
CA ARG A 101 -6.22 -8.08 13.84
C ARG A 101 -7.03 -8.90 12.85
N ILE A 102 -6.53 -9.02 11.62
CA ILE A 102 -6.99 -9.99 10.63
C ILE A 102 -6.85 -11.34 11.31
N GLN A 103 -7.94 -11.82 11.90
CA GLN A 103 -8.01 -13.16 12.43
C GLN A 103 -7.89 -14.08 11.22
N LYS A 104 -6.69 -14.63 10.99
CA LYS A 104 -6.54 -15.83 10.18
C LYS A 104 -7.39 -16.92 10.83
N LYS A 105 -8.64 -17.05 10.39
CA LYS A 105 -9.51 -18.18 10.69
C LYS A 105 -8.76 -19.43 10.25
N ARG A 106 -8.25 -20.21 11.22
CA ARG A 106 -7.81 -21.58 10.98
C ARG A 106 -9.08 -22.36 10.61
N LYS A 107 -9.31 -22.60 9.32
CA LYS A 107 -10.33 -23.56 8.89
C LYS A 107 -9.82 -24.95 9.31
N SER A 108 -10.40 -25.50 10.37
CA SER A 108 -10.26 -26.91 10.72
C SER A 108 -10.96 -27.71 9.63
N ILE A 109 -10.22 -28.51 8.88
CA ILE A 109 -10.76 -29.52 7.97
C ILE A 109 -10.90 -30.81 8.78
N GLU A 110 -12.09 -31.00 9.35
CA GLU A 110 -12.55 -32.27 9.91
C GLU A 110 -12.59 -33.30 8.77
N LYS A 111 -11.71 -34.29 8.82
CA LYS A 111 -11.62 -35.38 7.86
C LYS A 111 -12.65 -36.44 8.24
N LYS A 112 -13.81 -36.45 7.57
CA LYS A 112 -14.79 -37.53 7.74
C LYS A 112 -14.27 -38.80 7.05
N ARG A 113 -14.22 -39.89 7.82
CA ARG A 113 -13.98 -41.27 7.37
C ARG A 113 -15.04 -41.73 6.39
#